data_AF-A0A1B6GAQ1-F1
#
_entry.id   AF-A0A1B6GAQ1-F1
#
_cell.length_a   1.000
_cell.length_b   1.000
_cell.length_c   1.000
_cell.angle_alpha   90.00
_cell.angle_beta   90.00
_cell.angle_gamma   90.00
#
_symmetry.space_group_name_H-M   'P 1'
#
loop_
_entity.id
_entity.type
_entity.pdbx_description
1 polymer ?
#
loop_
_entity_poly.entity_id
_entity_poly.type
_entity_poly.pdbx_seq_one_letter_code
_entity_poly.pdbx_strand_id
1 'polypeptide(L)'
;SDFTEEDEAVFIAGTNDLDSFNNKDIVNNFNLDIISKVSNKTNLTVVNIPFRYDRPECNFNIHCVNMKLQKFFDSRLDITYVDTAHFSHNMYTKHGLHFSVRG
;
A
#
# COMPACT_ATOMS: atom_id res chain seq x y z
N SER A 1 23.55 0.16 1.60
CA SER A 1 23.46 -1.28 1.89
C SER A 1 22.92 -1.94 0.64
N ASP A 2 23.53 -3.03 0.20
CA ASP A 2 22.94 -3.87 -0.85
C ASP A 2 21.95 -4.80 -0.17
N PHE A 3 20.65 -4.63 -0.44
CA PHE A 3 19.62 -5.57 -0.01
C PHE A 3 19.74 -6.85 -0.86
N THR A 4 19.52 -8.00 -0.22
CA THR A 4 19.70 -9.34 -0.80
C THR A 4 18.45 -10.19 -0.64
N GLU A 5 18.46 -11.41 -1.17
CA GLU A 5 17.35 -12.37 -1.03
C GLU A 5 17.16 -12.87 0.42
N GLU A 6 18.09 -12.54 1.33
CA GLU A 6 17.94 -12.79 2.78
C GLU A 6 17.22 -11.64 3.50
N ASP A 7 17.04 -10.50 2.83
CA ASP A 7 16.38 -9.32 3.37
C ASP A 7 14.91 -9.24 2.94
N GLU A 8 14.11 -8.56 3.76
CA GLU A 8 12.72 -8.23 3.46
C GLU A 8 12.56 -6.70 3.41
N ALA A 9 12.03 -6.20 2.30
CA ALA A 9 11.61 -4.82 2.15
C ALA A 9 10.09 -4.75 2.28
N VAL A 10 9.58 -3.98 3.24
CA VAL A 10 8.14 -3.73 3.38
C VAL A 10 7.81 -2.33 2.88
N PHE A 11 6.97 -2.24 1.87
CA PHE A 11 6.54 -0.99 1.27
C PHE A 11 5.17 -0.56 1.80
N ILE A 12 5.15 0.55 2.54
CA ILE A 12 3.94 1.18 3.08
C ILE A 12 3.95 2.65 2.63
N ALA A 13 3.16 2.98 1.61
CA ALA A 13 3.07 4.35 1.09
C ALA A 13 1.75 4.59 0.33
N GLY A 14 1.55 5.83 -0.13
CA GLY A 14 0.47 6.22 -1.04
C GLY A 14 -0.69 6.99 -0.39
N THR A 15 -0.81 6.99 0.95
CA THR A 15 -1.91 7.70 1.63
C THR A 15 -1.90 9.22 1.40
N ASN A 16 -0.72 9.84 1.30
CA ASN A 16 -0.59 11.29 1.10
C ASN A 16 -0.85 11.72 -0.36
N ASP A 17 -0.66 10.80 -1.30
CA ASP A 17 -0.84 11.05 -2.73
C ASP A 17 -2.33 11.13 -3.12
N LEU A 18 -3.22 10.53 -2.32
CA LEU A 18 -4.68 10.54 -2.54
C LEU A 18 -5.28 11.95 -2.62
N ASP A 19 -4.74 12.91 -1.86
CA ASP A 19 -5.23 14.29 -1.87
C ASP A 19 -4.72 15.08 -3.09
N SER A 20 -3.60 14.65 -3.69
CA SER A 20 -2.91 15.37 -4.76
C SER A 20 -3.37 14.94 -6.15
N PHE A 21 -3.79 13.69 -6.30
CA PHE A 21 -4.21 13.13 -7.58
C PHE A 21 -5.72 13.00 -7.57
N ASN A 22 -6.44 13.82 -8.34
CA ASN A 22 -7.88 13.71 -8.63
C ASN A 22 -8.24 12.35 -9.29
N ASN A 23 -7.98 11.24 -8.61
CA ASN A 23 -8.17 9.84 -8.97
C ASN A 23 -7.52 9.34 -10.26
N LYS A 24 -6.85 10.19 -11.04
CA LYS A 24 -6.50 9.81 -12.40
C LYS A 24 -5.32 8.83 -12.49
N ASP A 25 -4.29 8.92 -11.65
CA ASP A 25 -3.04 8.19 -11.98
C ASP A 25 -2.18 7.68 -10.81
N ILE A 26 -2.72 7.41 -9.61
CA ILE A 26 -1.88 6.85 -8.51
C ILE A 26 -1.14 5.58 -8.97
N VAL A 27 -1.79 4.71 -9.73
CA VAL A 27 -1.16 3.47 -10.24
C VAL A 27 -0.13 3.75 -11.33
N ASN A 28 -0.33 4.77 -12.16
CA ASN A 28 0.65 5.16 -13.18
C ASN A 28 1.83 5.93 -12.56
N ASN A 29 1.64 6.52 -11.37
CA ASN A 29 2.69 7.15 -10.57
C ASN A 29 3.45 6.14 -9.71
N PHE A 30 2.86 4.98 -9.41
CA PHE A 30 3.59 3.86 -8.86
C PHE A 30 4.58 3.39 -9.91
N ASN A 31 5.85 3.67 -9.69
CA ASN A 31 6.91 3.24 -10.61
C ASN A 31 7.14 1.73 -10.44
N LEU A 32 6.33 0.94 -11.17
CA LEU A 32 6.34 -0.51 -11.13
C LEU A 32 7.69 -1.09 -11.57
N ASP A 33 8.46 -0.36 -12.38
CA ASP A 33 9.81 -0.76 -12.77
C ASP A 33 10.77 -0.75 -11.58
N ILE A 34 10.65 0.24 -10.69
CA ILE A 34 11.45 0.29 -9.45
C ILE A 34 11.06 -0.88 -8.55
N ILE A 35 9.77 -1.13 -8.37
CA ILE A 35 9.27 -2.25 -7.56
C ILE A 35 9.81 -3.59 -8.10
N SER A 36 9.78 -3.77 -9.42
CA SER A 36 10.30 -4.98 -10.07
C SER A 36 11.81 -5.15 -9.87
N LYS A 37 12.58 -4.06 -9.88
CA LYS A 37 14.03 -4.12 -9.64
C LYS A 37 14.36 -4.52 -8.21
N VAL A 38 13.56 -4.08 -7.24
CA VAL A 38 13.72 -4.44 -5.84
C VAL A 38 13.35 -5.90 -5.62
N SER A 39 12.18 -6.34 -6.09
CA SER A 39 11.71 -7.71 -5.88
C SER A 39 12.60 -8.78 -6.54
N ASN A 40 13.30 -8.43 -7.62
CA ASN A 40 14.28 -9.32 -8.28
C ASN A 40 15.55 -9.61 -7.44
N LYS A 41 15.78 -8.87 -6.35
CA LYS A 41 16.99 -9.00 -5.53
C LYS A 41 16.72 -9.14 -4.04
N THR A 42 15.48 -8.90 -3.62
CA THR A 42 15.09 -8.77 -2.21
C THR A 42 13.64 -9.19 -2.09
N ASN A 43 13.29 -9.90 -1.02
CA ASN A 43 11.90 -10.23 -0.78
C ASN A 43 11.11 -8.93 -0.55
N LEU A 44 9.99 -8.79 -1.25
CA LEU A 44 9.21 -7.56 -1.20
C LEU A 44 7.78 -7.85 -0.73
N THR A 45 7.41 -7.20 0.35
CA THR A 45 6.03 -7.11 0.81
C THR A 45 5.48 -5.74 0.51
N VAL A 46 4.37 -5.69 -0.21
CA VAL A 46 3.62 -4.46 -0.47
C VAL A 46 2.37 -4.45 0.40
N VAL A 47 2.25 -3.43 1.24
CA VAL A 47 1.04 -3.20 2.02
C VAL A 47 0.15 -2.24 1.26
N ASN A 48 -1.12 -2.57 1.14
CA ASN A 48 -2.08 -1.69 0.50
C ASN A 48 -2.30 -0.40 1.30
N ILE A 49 -2.96 0.58 0.69
CA ILE A 49 -3.26 1.83 1.38
C ILE A 49 -4.40 1.57 2.38
N PRO A 50 -4.19 1.80 3.69
CA PRO A 50 -5.26 1.59 4.67
C PRO A 50 -6.41 2.58 4.47
N PHE A 51 -7.62 2.18 4.86
CA PHE A 51 -8.75 3.11 4.90
C PHE A 51 -8.53 4.21 5.93
N ARG A 52 -9.10 5.38 5.64
CA ARG A 52 -9.08 6.56 6.47
C ARG A 52 -10.41 6.69 7.20
N TYR A 53 -10.33 6.75 8.52
CA TYR A 53 -11.47 7.07 9.37
C TYR A 53 -11.58 8.57 9.65
N ASP A 54 -10.49 9.32 9.43
CA ASP A 54 -10.46 10.78 9.50
C ASP A 54 -11.10 11.44 8.26
N ARG A 55 -11.03 10.75 7.11
CA ARG A 55 -11.63 11.14 5.83
C ARG A 55 -12.28 9.95 5.11
N PRO A 56 -13.45 9.48 5.56
CA PRO A 56 -14.13 8.32 4.97
C PRO A 56 -14.46 8.46 3.48
N GLU A 57 -14.64 9.70 3.00
CA GLU A 57 -14.87 10.03 1.59
C GLU A 57 -13.71 9.60 0.67
N CYS A 58 -12.48 9.45 1.20
CA CYS A 58 -11.33 8.96 0.46
C CYS A 58 -11.36 7.44 0.25
N ASN A 59 -12.15 6.68 1.03
CA ASN A 59 -12.07 5.21 1.05
C ASN A 59 -12.50 4.56 -0.25
N PHE A 60 -13.41 5.18 -1.01
CA PHE A 60 -13.75 4.71 -2.35
C PHE A 60 -12.54 4.76 -3.28
N ASN A 61 -11.79 5.86 -3.25
CA ASN A 61 -10.60 6.05 -4.08
C ASN A 61 -9.48 5.11 -3.64
N ILE A 62 -9.28 4.96 -2.33
CA ILE A 62 -8.35 4.00 -1.74
C ILE A 62 -8.68 2.59 -2.22
N HIS A 63 -9.95 2.19 -2.18
CA HIS A 63 -10.41 0.90 -2.67
C HIS A 63 -10.10 0.71 -4.16
N CYS A 64 -10.39 1.71 -5.01
CA CYS A 64 -10.07 1.66 -6.43
C CYS A 64 -8.56 1.51 -6.71
N VAL A 65 -7.70 2.19 -5.95
CA VAL A 65 -6.24 2.05 -6.05
C VAL A 65 -5.79 0.67 -5.60
N ASN A 66 -6.22 0.24 -4.41
CA ASN A 66 -5.86 -1.05 -3.84
C ASN A 66 -6.27 -2.22 -4.75
N MET A 67 -7.44 -2.16 -5.39
CA MET A 67 -7.85 -3.18 -6.37
C MET A 67 -6.90 -3.25 -7.57
N LYS A 68 -6.39 -2.12 -8.05
CA LYS A 68 -5.45 -2.10 -9.18
C LYS A 68 -4.07 -2.60 -8.76
N LEU A 69 -3.59 -2.20 -7.58
CA LEU A 69 -2.33 -2.72 -7.02
C LEU A 69 -2.42 -4.23 -6.79
N GLN A 70 -3.50 -4.70 -6.17
CA GLN A 70 -3.75 -6.12 -5.96
C GLN A 70 -3.73 -6.89 -7.28
N LYS A 71 -4.47 -6.44 -8.32
CA LYS A 71 -4.43 -7.09 -9.64
C LYS A 71 -3.03 -7.16 -10.25
N PHE A 72 -2.21 -6.13 -10.05
CA PHE A 72 -0.84 -6.11 -10.52
C PHE A 72 0.02 -7.14 -9.75
N PHE A 73 -0.04 -7.13 -8.42
CA PHE A 73 0.77 -8.01 -7.58
C PHE A 73 0.29 -9.46 -7.53
N ASP A 74 -1.01 -9.73 -7.71
CA ASP A 74 -1.55 -11.10 -7.82
C ASP A 74 -0.94 -11.86 -9.02
N SER A 75 -0.46 -11.14 -10.04
CA SER A 75 0.24 -11.74 -11.18
C SER A 75 1.71 -12.08 -10.90
N ARG A 76 2.20 -11.80 -9.69
CA ARG A 76 3.61 -11.89 -9.29
C ARG A 76 3.79 -12.81 -8.09
N LEU A 77 4.55 -13.89 -8.27
CA LEU A 77 4.85 -14.84 -7.20
C LEU A 77 6.02 -14.38 -6.30
N ASP A 78 6.78 -13.37 -6.74
CA ASP A 78 7.95 -12.82 -6.05
C ASP A 78 7.61 -11.67 -5.10
N ILE A 79 6.33 -11.32 -4.95
CA ILE A 79 5.86 -10.22 -4.11
C ILE A 79 4.74 -10.71 -3.22
N THR A 80 4.85 -10.42 -1.92
CA THR A 80 3.75 -10.62 -0.98
C THR A 80 2.88 -9.37 -0.94
N TYR A 81 1.57 -9.51 -1.09
CA TYR A 81 0.62 -8.40 -0.98
C TYR A 81 -0.20 -8.52 0.31
N VAL A 82 -0.17 -7.47 1.14
CA VAL A 82 -0.88 -7.42 2.43
C VAL A 82 -2.04 -6.44 2.35
N ASP A 83 -3.26 -6.95 2.53
CA ASP A 83 -4.47 -6.16 2.58
C ASP A 83 -4.78 -5.70 4.02
N THR A 84 -4.85 -4.40 4.26
CA THR A 84 -5.21 -3.76 5.54
C THR A 84 -6.61 -3.12 5.52
N ALA A 85 -7.36 -3.24 4.42
CA ALA A 85 -8.69 -2.63 4.29
C ALA A 85 -9.72 -3.21 5.26
N HIS A 86 -9.45 -4.40 5.80
CA HIS A 86 -10.27 -5.06 6.81
C HIS A 86 -10.03 -4.54 8.25
N PHE A 87 -9.05 -3.66 8.46
CA PHE A 87 -8.74 -3.12 9.78
C PHE A 87 -9.88 -2.21 10.24
N SER A 88 -10.44 -2.52 11.40
CA SER A 88 -11.55 -1.74 11.97
C SER A 88 -11.05 -0.49 12.69
N HIS A 89 -11.94 0.50 12.91
CA HIS A 89 -11.60 1.78 13.56
C HIS A 89 -10.85 1.64 14.90
N ASN A 90 -11.07 0.55 15.65
CA ASN A 90 -10.38 0.31 16.92
C ASN A 90 -8.87 0.00 16.79
N MET A 91 -8.38 -0.23 15.57
CA MET A 91 -6.96 -0.41 15.24
C MET A 91 -6.28 0.93 14.95
N TYR A 92 -7.05 2.02 14.80
CA TYR A 92 -6.55 3.36 14.50
C TYR A 92 -6.42 4.22 15.76
N THR A 93 -5.56 5.23 15.70
CA THR A 93 -5.55 6.35 16.65
C THR A 93 -6.88 7.09 16.64
N LYS A 94 -7.13 7.91 17.68
CA LYS A 94 -8.35 8.71 17.80
C LYS A 94 -8.63 9.62 16.59
N HIS A 95 -7.58 10.02 15.87
CA HIS A 95 -7.73 10.89 14.70
C HIS A 95 -8.18 10.13 13.46
N GLY A 96 -7.96 8.80 13.36
CA GLY A 96 -8.47 7.97 12.27
C GLY A 96 -7.57 7.86 11.03
N LEU A 97 -6.37 8.45 11.03
CA LEU A 97 -5.36 8.34 9.96
C LEU A 97 -4.27 7.31 10.28
N HIS A 98 -3.66 7.43 11.46
CA HIS A 98 -2.56 6.56 11.90
C HIS A 98 -3.07 5.35 12.67
N PHE A 99 -2.36 4.23 12.62
CA PHE A 99 -2.61 3.07 13.47
C PHE A 99 -2.25 3.35 14.93
N SER A 100 -3.01 2.74 15.84
CA SER A 100 -2.70 2.69 17.27
C SER A 100 -1.72 1.56 17.56
N VAL A 101 -1.25 1.41 18.81
CA VAL A 101 -0.41 0.24 19.21
C VAL A 101 -1.09 -1.11 18.97
N ARG A 102 -2.43 -1.14 18.93
CA ARG A 102 -3.20 -2.36 18.64
C ARG A 102 -3.22 -2.70 17.15
N GLY A 103 -3.13 -1.69 16.28
CA GLY A 103 -3.09 -1.85 14.83
C GLY A 103 -1.67 -2.05 14.36
#